data_AF-A0A3M1DB32-F1
#
_entry.id   AF-A0A3M1DB32-F1
#
_cell.length_a   1.000
_cell.length_b   1.000
_cell.length_c   1.000
_cell.angle_alpha   90.00
_cell.angle_beta   90.00
_cell.angle_gamma   90.00
#
_symmetry.space_group_name_H-M   'P 1'
#
loop_
_entity.id
_entity.type
_entity.pdbx_description
1 polymer ?
#
loop_
_entity_poly.entity_id
_entity_poly.type
_entity_poly.pdbx_seq_one_letter_code
_entity_poly.pdbx_strand_id
1 'polypeptide(L)'
;MPRALVIDDDAFFRQVVADMLEKLGYEPVHAATGTEGMEKFLAREPDIILLDLNLPDVHGFELLEHFAQREMAGRVIVTTSDYSLDTALRSLRTGAGDYLPKPIRQEQLSTSVERIGRNLNIQRENQVLHQQLRKRVQDLKLMRHIAQLANSTRPASEWTNDITTAVCNYIGAEAGSLLLLRDAQTLVFYTAAGPAREKLKQVELPRASGGLAWWCIEHLEPVKIDHPASDGRFNPEIDKQTGFTTRNLLAVPITVGGR
;
A
#
# COMPACT_ATOMS: atom_id res chain seq x y z
N MET A 1 20.81 -0.95 -11.70
CA MET A 1 20.26 -1.47 -12.96
C MET A 1 19.34 -2.64 -12.63
N PRO A 2 18.30 -2.91 -13.43
CA PRO A 2 17.46 -4.10 -13.24
C PRO A 2 18.29 -5.38 -13.46
N ARG A 3 18.04 -6.44 -12.69
CA ARG A 3 18.83 -7.68 -12.72
C ARG A 3 18.16 -8.73 -13.60
N ALA A 4 18.92 -9.37 -14.47
CA ALA A 4 18.42 -10.50 -15.28
C ALA A 4 19.17 -11.78 -14.90
N LEU A 5 18.47 -12.80 -14.42
CA LEU A 5 19.08 -14.09 -14.12
C LEU A 5 19.01 -14.99 -15.37
N VAL A 6 20.14 -15.50 -15.84
CA VAL A 6 20.27 -16.39 -17.00
C VAL A 6 20.68 -17.77 -16.51
N ILE A 7 19.76 -18.73 -16.58
CA ILE A 7 19.95 -20.12 -16.12
C ILE A 7 20.00 -21.02 -17.35
N ASP A 8 21.18 -21.52 -17.68
CA ASP A 8 21.44 -22.34 -18.87
C ASP A 8 22.75 -23.08 -18.67
N ASP A 9 22.95 -24.30 -19.13
CA ASP A 9 24.21 -25.04 -18.93
C ASP A 9 25.28 -24.68 -19.99
N ASP A 10 24.88 -24.16 -21.15
CA ASP A 10 25.79 -23.71 -22.20
C ASP A 10 26.41 -22.33 -21.87
N ALA A 11 27.70 -22.34 -21.54
CA ALA A 11 28.46 -21.13 -21.19
C ALA A 11 28.53 -20.11 -22.33
N PHE A 12 28.59 -20.56 -23.59
CA PHE A 12 28.64 -19.67 -24.74
C PHE A 12 27.28 -18.99 -24.94
N PHE A 13 26.20 -19.76 -24.88
CA PHE A 13 24.85 -19.20 -24.96
C PHE A 13 24.57 -18.20 -23.83
N ARG A 14 24.94 -18.55 -22.58
CA ARG A 14 24.83 -17.63 -21.44
C ARG A 14 25.51 -16.29 -21.70
N GLN A 15 26.74 -16.30 -22.24
CA GLN A 15 27.48 -15.07 -22.53
C GLN A 15 26.79 -14.24 -23.62
N VAL A 16 26.36 -14.88 -24.72
CA VAL A 16 25.65 -14.20 -25.81
C VAL A 16 24.39 -13.52 -25.29
N VAL A 17 23.59 -14.20 -24.48
CA VAL A 17 22.37 -13.65 -23.87
C VAL A 17 22.68 -12.50 -22.92
N ALA A 18 23.74 -12.61 -22.10
CA ALA A 18 24.16 -11.52 -21.22
C ALA A 18 24.53 -10.25 -22.01
N ASP A 19 25.31 -10.37 -23.08
CA ASP A 19 25.66 -9.23 -23.93
C ASP A 19 24.40 -8.57 -24.54
N MET A 20 23.38 -9.37 -24.89
CA MET A 20 22.10 -8.86 -25.38
C MET A 20 21.31 -8.12 -24.29
N LEU A 21 21.33 -8.61 -23.05
CA LEU A 21 20.65 -8.03 -21.89
C LEU A 21 21.32 -6.74 -21.41
N GLU A 22 22.64 -6.67 -21.42
CA GLU A 22 23.39 -5.44 -21.09
C GLU A 22 23.03 -4.30 -22.04
N LYS A 23 22.88 -4.59 -23.34
CA LYS A 23 22.39 -3.61 -24.33
C LYS A 23 20.96 -3.13 -24.05
N LEU A 24 20.16 -3.96 -23.38
CA LEU A 24 18.81 -3.61 -22.92
C LEU A 24 18.81 -2.94 -21.53
N GLY A 25 19.99 -2.67 -20.95
CA GLY A 25 20.15 -1.97 -19.67
C GLY A 25 20.00 -2.86 -18.44
N TYR A 26 20.05 -4.18 -18.59
CA TYR A 26 20.02 -5.14 -17.48
C TYR A 26 21.43 -5.50 -17.00
N GLU A 27 21.54 -5.82 -15.71
CA GLU A 27 22.71 -6.45 -15.09
C GLU A 27 22.52 -7.98 -15.15
N PRO A 28 23.21 -8.69 -16.06
CA PRO A 28 23.08 -10.13 -16.20
C PRO A 28 23.76 -10.86 -15.04
N VAL A 29 23.11 -11.93 -14.58
CA VAL A 29 23.66 -12.87 -13.61
C VAL A 29 23.52 -14.27 -14.15
N HIS A 30 24.62 -14.98 -14.24
CA HIS A 30 24.66 -16.32 -14.81
C HIS A 30 24.39 -17.39 -13.77
N ALA A 31 23.79 -18.51 -14.17
CA ALA A 31 23.79 -19.77 -13.46
C ALA A 31 23.92 -20.92 -14.46
N ALA A 32 24.86 -21.84 -14.22
CA ALA A 32 25.13 -22.98 -15.07
C ALA A 32 24.24 -24.19 -14.75
N THR A 33 23.62 -24.20 -13.57
CA THR A 33 22.74 -25.27 -13.11
C THR A 33 21.48 -24.67 -12.50
N GLY A 34 20.43 -25.47 -12.40
CA GLY A 34 19.20 -25.02 -11.79
C GLY A 34 19.32 -24.77 -10.30
N THR A 35 20.14 -25.57 -9.61
CA THR A 35 20.47 -25.35 -8.19
C THR A 35 21.14 -23.99 -7.99
N GLU A 36 22.15 -23.66 -8.80
CA GLU A 36 22.83 -22.35 -8.74
C GLU A 36 21.85 -21.22 -9.09
N GLY A 37 20.96 -21.45 -10.06
CA GLY A 37 19.90 -20.52 -10.43
C GLY A 37 18.98 -20.20 -9.25
N MET A 38 18.53 -21.23 -8.53
CA MET A 38 17.71 -21.07 -7.34
C MET A 38 18.45 -20.36 -6.20
N GLU A 39 19.71 -20.71 -5.93
CA GLU A 39 20.53 -20.02 -4.93
C GLU A 39 20.65 -18.51 -5.23
N LYS A 40 20.93 -18.16 -6.48
CA LYS A 40 21.07 -16.76 -6.92
C LYS A 40 19.75 -15.99 -6.91
N PHE A 41 18.65 -16.66 -7.22
CA PHE A 41 17.30 -16.15 -7.10
C PHE A 41 16.96 -15.81 -5.64
N LEU A 42 17.23 -16.75 -4.72
CA LEU A 42 16.96 -16.57 -3.28
C LEU A 42 17.86 -15.52 -2.62
N ALA A 43 19.12 -15.41 -3.07
CA ALA A 43 20.05 -14.42 -2.54
C ALA A 43 19.60 -12.98 -2.87
N ARG A 44 19.05 -12.77 -4.08
CA ARG A 44 18.47 -11.48 -4.50
C ARG A 44 17.54 -11.70 -5.69
N GLU A 45 16.25 -11.43 -5.48
CA GLU A 45 15.24 -11.60 -6.53
C GLU A 45 15.59 -10.78 -7.80
N PRO A 46 15.63 -11.41 -8.98
CA PRO A 46 15.89 -10.71 -10.24
C PRO A 46 14.63 -10.04 -10.80
N ASP A 47 14.81 -9.09 -11.71
CA ASP A 47 13.72 -8.41 -12.40
C ASP A 47 13.07 -9.31 -13.46
N ILE A 48 13.90 -10.10 -14.16
CA ILE A 48 13.52 -11.07 -15.18
C ILE A 48 14.41 -12.32 -15.09
N ILE A 49 13.89 -13.47 -15.50
CA ILE A 49 14.64 -14.74 -15.57
C ILE A 49 14.60 -15.25 -17.00
N LEU A 50 15.74 -15.70 -17.53
CA LEU A 50 15.82 -16.56 -18.70
C LEU A 50 16.18 -17.96 -18.22
N LEU A 51 15.37 -18.95 -18.60
CA LEU A 51 15.43 -20.30 -18.05
C LEU A 51 15.48 -21.33 -19.17
N ASP A 52 16.57 -22.10 -19.22
CA ASP A 52 16.59 -23.35 -19.98
C ASP A 52 15.73 -24.42 -19.30
N LEU A 53 14.99 -25.18 -20.09
CA LEU A 53 14.25 -26.35 -19.63
C LEU A 53 15.15 -27.58 -19.46
N ASN A 54 16.24 -27.66 -20.23
CA ASN A 54 17.14 -28.80 -20.26
C ASN A 54 18.40 -28.54 -19.41
N LEU A 55 18.24 -28.54 -18.09
CA LEU A 55 19.37 -28.39 -17.17
C LEU A 55 19.90 -29.76 -16.71
N PRO A 56 21.19 -29.86 -16.35
CA PRO A 56 21.83 -31.13 -16.00
C PRO A 56 21.41 -31.70 -14.64
N ASP A 57 20.90 -30.87 -13.73
CA ASP A 57 20.65 -31.22 -12.33
C ASP A 57 19.16 -31.23 -11.93
N VAL A 58 18.34 -30.39 -12.55
CA VAL A 58 16.90 -30.28 -12.25
C VAL A 58 16.10 -30.09 -13.54
N HIS A 59 14.84 -30.51 -13.53
CA HIS A 59 13.95 -30.24 -14.67
C HIS A 59 13.51 -28.77 -14.65
N GLY A 60 13.75 -28.02 -15.72
CA GLY A 60 13.44 -26.57 -15.73
C GLY A 60 11.96 -26.23 -15.54
N PHE A 61 11.04 -27.15 -15.81
CA PHE A 61 9.62 -26.96 -15.46
C PHE A 61 9.40 -26.86 -13.95
N GLU A 62 10.15 -27.60 -13.13
CA GLU A 62 10.03 -27.52 -11.67
C GLU A 62 10.49 -26.14 -11.17
N LEU A 63 11.59 -25.62 -11.74
CA LEU A 63 12.04 -24.25 -11.45
C LEU A 63 11.01 -23.20 -11.88
N LEU A 64 10.42 -23.36 -13.06
CA LEU A 64 9.38 -22.44 -13.55
C LEU A 64 8.18 -22.41 -12.61
N GLU A 65 7.72 -23.56 -12.12
CA GLU A 65 6.66 -23.67 -11.11
C GLU A 65 7.05 -22.96 -9.81
N HIS A 66 8.28 -23.17 -9.33
CA HIS A 66 8.80 -22.49 -8.13
C HIS A 66 8.85 -20.97 -8.28
N PHE A 67 9.28 -20.47 -9.44
CA PHE A 67 9.31 -19.03 -9.72
C PHE A 67 7.88 -18.47 -9.79
N ALA A 68 6.96 -19.14 -10.47
CA ALA A 68 5.56 -18.71 -10.57
C ALA A 68 4.88 -18.57 -9.19
N GLN A 69 5.21 -19.44 -8.24
CA GLN A 69 4.69 -19.38 -6.86
C GLN A 69 5.25 -18.21 -6.03
N ARG A 70 6.33 -17.55 -6.47
CA ARG A 70 7.00 -16.46 -5.75
C ARG A 70 6.90 -15.12 -6.49
N GLU A 71 5.72 -14.84 -7.04
CA GLU A 71 5.43 -13.58 -7.76
C GLU A 71 6.30 -13.32 -9.00
N MET A 72 6.96 -14.34 -9.54
CA MET A 72 7.69 -14.26 -10.82
C MET A 72 6.87 -14.72 -12.03
N ALA A 73 5.59 -15.05 -11.83
CA ALA A 73 4.69 -15.38 -12.94
C ALA A 73 4.64 -14.21 -13.95
N GLY A 74 4.83 -14.53 -15.23
CA GLY A 74 4.92 -13.54 -16.31
C GLY A 74 6.28 -12.85 -16.45
N ARG A 75 7.27 -13.19 -15.62
CA ARG A 75 8.63 -12.58 -15.59
C ARG A 75 9.73 -13.56 -15.98
N VAL A 76 9.36 -14.79 -16.34
CA VAL A 76 10.29 -15.82 -16.81
C VAL A 76 10.16 -15.97 -18.32
N ILE A 77 11.25 -15.81 -19.05
CA ILE A 77 11.36 -16.17 -20.46
C ILE A 77 11.95 -17.58 -20.50
N VAL A 78 11.19 -18.53 -21.01
CA VAL A 78 11.68 -19.88 -21.21
C VAL A 78 12.48 -19.94 -22.51
N THR A 79 13.67 -20.53 -22.45
CA THR A 79 14.55 -20.76 -23.59
C THR A 79 14.75 -22.25 -23.79
N THR A 80 14.69 -22.78 -25.01
CA THR A 80 14.94 -24.22 -25.25
C THR A 80 15.30 -24.47 -26.70
N SER A 81 15.97 -25.60 -26.94
CA SER A 81 16.22 -26.15 -28.28
C SER A 81 15.05 -27.00 -28.81
N ASP A 82 14.07 -27.35 -27.96
CA ASP A 82 12.85 -28.07 -28.37
C ASP A 82 11.79 -27.09 -28.88
N TYR A 83 11.49 -27.14 -30.19
CA TYR A 83 10.53 -26.30 -30.89
C TYR A 83 9.06 -26.77 -30.78
N SER A 84 8.76 -27.74 -29.92
CA SER A 84 7.41 -28.28 -29.84
C SER A 84 6.38 -27.27 -29.31
N LEU A 85 5.23 -27.23 -29.97
CA LEU A 85 4.10 -26.38 -29.55
C LEU A 85 3.60 -26.75 -28.14
N ASP A 86 3.69 -28.03 -27.78
CA ASP A 86 3.28 -28.52 -26.46
C ASP A 86 4.17 -27.94 -25.35
N THR A 87 5.49 -27.97 -25.53
CA THR A 87 6.44 -27.37 -24.57
C THR A 87 6.21 -25.86 -24.43
N ALA A 88 5.96 -25.15 -25.54
CA ALA A 88 5.66 -23.71 -25.50
C ALA A 88 4.36 -23.42 -24.73
N LEU A 89 3.27 -24.14 -25.05
CA LEU A 89 1.99 -23.98 -24.37
C LEU A 89 2.06 -24.34 -22.89
N ARG A 90 2.77 -25.42 -22.55
CA ARG A 90 2.97 -25.83 -21.17
C ARG A 90 3.72 -24.75 -20.39
N SER A 91 4.80 -24.20 -20.94
CA SER A 91 5.59 -23.13 -20.32
C SER A 91 4.74 -21.90 -19.99
N LEU A 92 3.94 -21.44 -20.95
CA LEU A 92 3.04 -20.28 -20.75
C LEU A 92 1.97 -20.56 -19.69
N ARG A 93 1.39 -21.78 -19.68
CA ARG A 93 0.39 -22.18 -18.67
C ARG A 93 0.97 -22.26 -17.26
N THR A 94 2.23 -22.68 -17.13
CA THR A 94 2.94 -22.77 -15.85
C THR A 94 3.26 -21.39 -15.28
N GLY A 95 3.37 -20.36 -16.13
CA GLY A 95 3.60 -18.98 -15.69
C GLY A 95 4.76 -18.28 -16.38
N ALA A 96 5.31 -18.82 -17.48
CA ALA A 96 6.27 -18.09 -18.30
C ALA A 96 5.63 -16.84 -18.90
N GLY A 97 6.36 -15.73 -18.92
CA GLY A 97 5.98 -14.51 -19.62
C GLY A 97 6.22 -14.60 -21.12
N ASP A 98 7.21 -15.41 -21.52
CA ASP A 98 7.45 -15.70 -22.93
C ASP A 98 8.17 -17.05 -23.12
N TYR A 99 8.21 -17.48 -24.37
CA TYR A 99 8.96 -18.64 -24.83
C TYR A 99 9.79 -18.25 -26.06
N LEU A 100 11.10 -18.47 -26.01
CA LEU A 100 12.03 -18.14 -27.08
C LEU A 100 12.87 -19.37 -27.47
N PRO A 101 12.68 -19.95 -28.66
CA PRO A 101 13.50 -21.07 -29.09
C PRO A 101 14.94 -20.63 -29.44
N LYS A 102 15.92 -21.48 -29.15
CA LYS A 102 17.35 -21.27 -29.48
C LYS A 102 17.60 -21.59 -30.97
N PRO A 103 18.29 -20.74 -31.76
CA PRO A 103 19.03 -19.55 -31.35
C PRO A 103 18.15 -18.29 -31.20
N ILE A 104 18.41 -17.51 -30.14
CA ILE A 104 17.70 -16.27 -29.86
C ILE A 104 18.37 -15.11 -30.59
N ARG A 105 17.57 -14.29 -31.28
CA ARG A 105 18.03 -13.03 -31.88
C ARG A 105 17.77 -11.85 -30.94
N GLN A 106 18.61 -10.82 -31.03
CA GLN A 106 18.50 -9.59 -30.21
C GLN A 106 17.09 -8.99 -30.26
N GLU A 107 16.47 -8.92 -31.45
CA GLU A 107 15.12 -8.36 -31.65
C GLU A 107 14.02 -9.19 -30.96
N GLN A 108 14.20 -10.52 -30.90
CA GLN A 108 13.23 -11.39 -30.21
C GLN A 108 13.30 -11.16 -28.71
N LEU A 109 14.52 -11.16 -28.15
CA LEU A 109 14.72 -10.89 -26.74
C LEU A 109 14.23 -9.49 -26.34
N SER A 110 14.55 -8.46 -27.13
CA SER A 110 14.10 -7.09 -26.85
C SER A 110 12.57 -7.00 -26.83
N THR A 111 11.89 -7.61 -27.82
CA THR A 111 10.42 -7.63 -27.89
C THR A 111 9.81 -8.33 -26.68
N SER A 112 10.37 -9.47 -26.27
CA SER A 112 9.90 -10.21 -25.09
C SER A 112 10.07 -9.41 -23.80
N VAL A 113 11.25 -8.83 -23.59
CA VAL A 113 11.57 -8.01 -22.41
C VAL A 113 10.67 -6.78 -22.34
N GLU A 114 10.50 -6.05 -23.45
CA GLU A 114 9.62 -4.88 -23.52
C GLU A 114 8.16 -5.22 -23.21
N ARG A 115 7.66 -6.35 -23.75
CA ARG A 115 6.29 -6.81 -23.51
C ARG A 115 6.09 -7.16 -22.04
N ILE A 116 7.03 -7.89 -21.44
CA ILE A 116 6.99 -8.24 -20.02
C ILE A 116 7.01 -6.97 -19.17
N GLY A 117 7.94 -6.04 -19.43
CA GLY A 117 8.02 -4.77 -18.70
C GLY A 117 6.74 -3.95 -18.79
N ARG A 118 6.13 -3.86 -19.98
CA ARG A 118 4.84 -3.18 -20.18
C ARG A 118 3.72 -3.82 -19.35
N ASN A 119 3.61 -5.15 -19.37
CA ASN A 119 2.58 -5.87 -18.63
C ASN A 119 2.72 -5.65 -17.11
N LEU A 120 3.95 -5.66 -16.58
CA LEU A 120 4.21 -5.39 -15.18
C LEU A 120 3.83 -3.95 -14.78
N ASN A 121 4.14 -2.97 -15.63
CA ASN A 121 3.73 -1.58 -15.38
C ASN A 121 2.21 -1.44 -15.35
N ILE A 122 1.51 -2.04 -16.31
CA ILE A 122 0.04 -2.03 -16.36
C ILE A 122 -0.55 -2.69 -15.11
N GLN A 123 0.03 -3.81 -14.64
CA GLN A 123 -0.43 -4.48 -13.42
C GLN A 123 -0.24 -3.60 -12.18
N ARG A 124 0.91 -2.94 -12.04
CA ARG A 124 1.20 -2.00 -10.94
C ARG A 124 0.23 -0.81 -10.95
N GLU A 125 0.03 -0.19 -12.12
CA GLU A 125 -0.91 0.92 -12.27
C GLU A 125 -2.34 0.52 -11.89
N ASN A 126 -2.80 -0.64 -12.36
CA ASN A 126 -4.11 -1.17 -11.99
C ASN A 126 -4.23 -1.40 -10.48
N GLN A 127 -3.21 -1.96 -9.82
CA GLN A 127 -3.22 -2.14 -8.37
C GLN A 127 -3.36 -0.81 -7.63
N VAL A 128 -2.60 0.22 -8.03
CA VAL A 128 -2.69 1.57 -7.44
C VAL A 128 -4.07 2.17 -7.66
N LEU A 129 -4.60 2.10 -8.88
CA LEU A 129 -5.94 2.61 -9.20
C LEU A 129 -7.04 1.90 -8.40
N HIS A 130 -6.95 0.58 -8.23
CA HIS A 130 -7.89 -0.18 -7.40
C HIS A 130 -7.84 0.24 -5.93
N GLN A 131 -6.66 0.51 -5.37
CA GLN A 131 -6.52 1.02 -4.01
C GLN A 131 -7.16 2.40 -3.87
N GLN A 132 -6.90 3.31 -4.81
CA GLN A 132 -7.50 4.65 -4.82
C GLN A 132 -9.02 4.59 -4.94
N LEU A 133 -9.55 3.71 -5.81
CA LEU A 133 -10.98 3.51 -5.97
C LEU A 133 -11.62 2.98 -4.68
N ARG A 134 -11.00 2.00 -4.02
CA ARG A 134 -11.49 1.47 -2.74
C ARG A 134 -11.59 2.57 -1.69
N LYS A 135 -10.56 3.42 -1.57
CA LYS A 135 -10.57 4.57 -0.66
C LYS A 135 -11.71 5.53 -0.96
N ARG A 136 -11.88 5.93 -2.23
CA ARG A 136 -13.00 6.81 -2.66
C ARG A 136 -14.38 6.21 -2.37
N VAL A 137 -14.55 4.91 -2.59
CA VAL A 137 -15.82 4.22 -2.26
C VAL A 137 -16.09 4.27 -0.76
N GLN A 138 -15.06 4.13 0.07
CA GLN A 138 -15.22 4.25 1.53
C GLN A 138 -15.51 5.71 1.95
N ASP A 139 -14.83 6.70 1.39
CA ASP A 139 -15.11 8.14 1.61
C ASP A 139 -16.58 8.46 1.30
N LEU A 140 -17.07 8.02 0.14
CA LEU A 140 -18.46 8.26 -0.28
C LEU A 140 -19.47 7.55 0.63
N LYS A 141 -19.16 6.33 1.10
CA LYS A 141 -20.00 5.61 2.07
C LYS A 141 -20.11 6.37 3.38
N LEU A 142 -19.00 6.93 3.88
CA LEU A 142 -19.00 7.75 5.10
C LEU A 142 -19.84 9.02 4.89
N MET A 143 -19.60 9.77 3.81
CA MET A 143 -20.36 10.98 3.50
C MET A 143 -21.86 10.71 3.44
N ARG A 144 -22.27 9.64 2.76
CA ARG A 144 -23.67 9.23 2.69
C ARG A 144 -24.25 8.89 4.06
N HIS A 145 -23.50 8.15 4.88
CA HIS A 145 -23.94 7.77 6.23
C HIS A 145 -24.12 9.00 7.13
N ILE A 146 -23.16 9.92 7.11
CA ILE A 146 -23.23 11.20 7.83
C ILE A 146 -24.46 12.01 7.40
N ALA A 147 -24.69 12.14 6.08
CA ALA A 147 -25.85 12.86 5.54
C ALA A 147 -27.18 12.24 5.99
N GLN A 148 -27.28 10.92 6.05
CA GLN A 148 -28.47 10.22 6.54
C GLN A 148 -28.71 10.46 8.03
N LEU A 149 -27.67 10.45 8.85
CA LEU A 149 -27.77 10.74 10.28
C LEU A 149 -28.20 12.19 10.53
N ALA A 150 -27.60 13.14 9.82
CA ALA A 150 -27.90 14.57 9.95
C ALA A 150 -29.33 14.92 9.51
N ASN A 151 -29.91 14.18 8.57
CA ASN A 151 -31.30 14.38 8.10
C ASN A 151 -32.33 13.55 8.89
N SER A 152 -31.94 12.94 10.00
CA SER A 152 -32.87 12.21 10.86
C SER A 152 -33.72 13.17 11.70
N THR A 153 -34.95 12.78 12.02
CA THR A 153 -35.84 13.55 12.91
C THR A 153 -35.44 13.47 14.40
N ARG A 154 -34.26 12.91 14.70
CA ARG A 154 -33.77 12.70 16.06
C ARG A 154 -33.16 13.98 16.64
N PRO A 155 -33.09 14.12 17.97
CA PRO A 155 -32.40 15.22 18.63
C PRO A 155 -30.94 15.36 18.15
N ALA A 156 -30.44 16.60 18.11
CA ALA A 156 -29.08 16.89 17.66
C ALA A 156 -27.99 16.12 18.41
N SER A 157 -28.19 15.88 19.70
CA SER A 157 -27.27 15.12 20.55
C SER A 157 -27.11 13.65 20.14
N GLU A 158 -28.14 13.04 19.55
CA GLU A 158 -28.09 11.62 19.16
C GLU A 158 -27.32 11.46 17.85
N TRP A 159 -27.70 12.18 16.79
CA TRP A 159 -27.06 12.01 15.49
C TRP A 159 -25.61 12.54 15.47
N THR A 160 -25.27 13.56 16.26
CA THR A 160 -23.87 14.02 16.40
C THR A 160 -23.00 12.97 17.08
N ASN A 161 -23.54 12.21 18.03
CA ASN A 161 -22.82 11.11 18.68
C ASN A 161 -22.57 9.96 17.70
N ASP A 162 -23.56 9.62 16.88
CA ASP A 162 -23.43 8.62 15.82
C ASP A 162 -22.40 9.05 14.76
N ILE A 163 -22.41 10.33 14.33
CA ILE A 163 -21.38 10.88 13.42
C ILE A 163 -19.99 10.81 14.05
N THR A 164 -19.84 11.21 15.32
CA THR A 164 -18.54 11.20 16.01
C THR A 164 -17.97 9.78 16.04
N THR A 165 -18.82 8.79 16.35
CA THR A 165 -18.44 7.38 16.36
C THR A 165 -18.09 6.87 14.96
N ALA A 166 -18.90 7.20 13.96
CA ALA A 166 -18.66 6.79 12.57
C ALA A 166 -17.33 7.36 12.02
N VAL A 167 -17.02 8.63 12.32
CA VAL A 167 -15.76 9.26 11.93
C VAL A 167 -14.58 8.60 12.65
N CYS A 168 -14.67 8.35 13.96
CA CYS A 168 -13.60 7.67 14.70
C CYS A 168 -13.28 6.29 14.11
N ASN A 169 -14.31 5.49 13.83
CA ASN A 169 -14.14 4.18 13.22
C ASN A 169 -13.53 4.26 11.82
N TYR A 170 -13.92 5.26 11.02
CA TYR A 170 -13.39 5.45 9.67
C TYR A 170 -11.90 5.78 9.66
N ILE A 171 -11.47 6.70 10.52
CA ILE A 171 -10.05 7.10 10.60
C ILE A 171 -9.21 6.14 11.46
N GLY A 172 -9.84 5.13 12.07
CA GLY A 172 -9.17 4.21 12.98
C GLY A 172 -8.73 4.85 14.31
N ALA A 173 -9.43 5.91 14.75
CA ALA A 173 -9.15 6.56 16.02
C ALA A 173 -9.79 5.81 17.20
N GLU A 174 -9.04 5.68 18.29
CA GLU A 174 -9.48 5.02 19.53
C GLU A 174 -10.55 5.84 20.28
N ALA A 175 -10.54 7.15 20.10
CA ALA A 175 -11.47 8.08 20.71
C ALA A 175 -11.60 9.35 19.84
N GLY A 176 -12.69 10.07 20.04
CA GLY A 176 -12.89 11.38 19.41
C GLY A 176 -14.08 12.11 20.01
N SER A 177 -14.17 13.40 19.74
CA SER A 177 -15.18 14.25 20.35
C SER A 177 -15.53 15.43 19.46
N LEU A 178 -16.79 15.88 19.53
CA LEU A 178 -17.23 17.16 19.00
C LEU A 178 -17.29 18.17 20.15
N LEU A 179 -16.55 19.26 20.03
CA LEU A 179 -16.61 20.37 20.97
C LEU A 179 -17.48 21.48 20.40
N LEU A 180 -18.28 22.11 21.24
CA LEU A 180 -19.06 23.29 20.87
C LEU A 180 -18.70 24.46 21.78
N LEU A 181 -18.74 25.67 21.22
CA LEU A 181 -18.73 26.89 22.01
C LEU A 181 -20.09 27.02 22.70
N ARG A 182 -20.10 26.93 24.02
CA ARG A 182 -21.29 27.28 24.82
C ARG A 182 -21.50 28.80 24.82
N ASP A 183 -20.38 29.52 24.90
CA ASP A 183 -20.28 30.98 24.89
C ASP A 183 -18.90 31.38 24.32
N ALA A 184 -18.59 32.68 24.26
CA ALA A 184 -17.34 33.19 23.70
C ALA A 184 -16.08 32.81 24.50
N GLN A 185 -16.25 32.19 25.67
CA GLN A 185 -15.18 31.90 26.63
C GLN A 185 -15.09 30.43 27.02
N THR A 186 -16.03 29.56 26.60
CA THR A 186 -16.05 28.17 27.06
C THR A 186 -16.36 27.19 25.93
N LEU A 187 -15.45 26.23 25.74
CA LEU A 187 -15.66 25.03 24.94
C LEU A 187 -16.15 23.89 25.84
N VAL A 188 -17.13 23.13 25.35
CA VAL A 188 -17.67 21.95 26.03
C VAL A 188 -17.66 20.74 25.10
N PHE A 189 -17.41 19.56 25.66
CA PHE A 189 -17.51 18.29 24.92
C PHE A 189 -18.98 17.94 24.70
N TYR A 190 -19.51 18.31 23.54
CA TYR A 190 -20.90 18.06 23.17
C TYR A 190 -21.15 16.56 22.91
N THR A 191 -20.20 15.90 22.25
CA THR A 191 -20.20 14.44 22.06
C THR A 191 -18.82 13.88 22.32
N ALA A 192 -18.78 12.60 22.69
CA ALA A 192 -17.53 11.87 22.84
C ALA A 192 -17.75 10.38 22.49
N ALA A 193 -16.78 9.80 21.80
CA ALA A 193 -16.68 8.39 21.47
C ALA A 193 -15.39 7.81 22.07
N GLY A 194 -15.41 6.52 22.39
CA GLY A 194 -14.28 5.81 22.97
C GLY A 194 -14.32 5.67 24.50
N PRO A 195 -13.22 5.19 25.12
CA PRO A 195 -13.19 4.74 26.52
C PRO A 195 -13.47 5.86 27.55
N ALA A 196 -13.10 7.10 27.23
CA ALA A 196 -13.24 8.25 28.13
C ALA A 196 -14.56 9.02 27.98
N ARG A 197 -15.50 8.56 27.13
CA ARG A 197 -16.65 9.36 26.69
C ARG A 197 -17.52 9.94 27.82
N GLU A 198 -17.75 9.17 28.88
CA GLU A 198 -18.63 9.61 29.98
C GLU A 198 -17.97 10.68 30.85
N LYS A 199 -16.64 10.58 31.02
CA LYS A 199 -15.86 11.56 31.80
C LYS A 199 -15.67 12.85 31.01
N LEU A 200 -15.44 12.76 29.69
CA LEU A 200 -15.23 13.93 28.84
C LEU A 200 -16.44 14.87 28.80
N LYS A 201 -17.68 14.34 28.84
CA LYS A 201 -18.90 15.17 28.85
C LYS A 201 -19.01 16.12 30.06
N GLN A 202 -18.25 15.87 31.12
CA GLN A 202 -18.23 16.70 32.33
C GLN A 202 -17.10 17.74 32.32
N VAL A 203 -16.24 17.69 31.31
CA VAL A 203 -15.10 18.59 31.18
C VAL A 203 -15.52 19.86 30.44
N GLU A 204 -15.15 21.00 30.99
CA GLU A 204 -15.23 22.30 30.33
C GLU A 204 -13.83 22.83 30.08
N LEU A 205 -13.65 23.52 28.96
CA LEU A 205 -12.38 24.12 28.56
C LEU A 205 -12.55 25.63 28.47
N PRO A 206 -12.30 26.39 29.55
CA PRO A 206 -12.31 27.84 29.53
C PRO A 206 -11.23 28.38 28.60
N ARG A 207 -11.46 29.53 27.96
CA ARG A 207 -10.49 30.16 27.05
C ARG A 207 -9.16 30.47 27.72
N ALA A 208 -9.19 30.83 29.00
CA ALA A 208 -7.99 31.06 29.80
C ALA A 208 -7.11 29.80 29.96
N SER A 209 -7.66 28.59 29.78
CA SER A 209 -6.88 27.35 29.77
C SER A 209 -6.09 27.16 28.47
N GLY A 210 -6.47 27.87 27.40
CA GLY A 210 -5.86 27.81 26.10
C GLY A 210 -5.79 26.39 25.55
N GLY A 211 -4.64 26.06 24.95
CA GLY A 211 -4.32 24.73 24.47
C GLY A 211 -4.84 24.40 23.08
N LEU A 212 -4.66 23.15 22.65
CA LEU A 212 -4.82 22.76 21.25
C LEU A 212 -6.22 23.01 20.67
N ALA A 213 -7.28 22.75 21.44
CA ALA A 213 -8.65 22.97 21.00
C ALA A 213 -8.93 24.46 20.75
N TRP A 214 -8.51 25.33 21.68
CA TRP A 214 -8.64 26.78 21.53
C TRP A 214 -7.77 27.31 20.39
N TRP A 215 -6.53 26.85 20.27
CA TRP A 215 -5.64 27.22 19.17
C TRP A 215 -6.27 26.89 17.80
N CYS A 216 -6.83 25.68 17.67
CA CYS A 216 -7.48 25.18 16.45
C CYS A 216 -8.65 26.08 15.99
N ILE A 217 -9.49 26.54 16.92
CA ILE A 217 -10.63 27.42 16.56
C ILE A 217 -10.20 28.89 16.38
N GLU A 218 -9.16 29.36 17.06
CA GLU A 218 -8.66 30.73 16.91
C GLU A 218 -7.97 30.96 15.56
N HIS A 219 -7.29 29.94 15.04
CA HIS A 219 -6.58 30.01 13.76
C HIS A 219 -7.42 29.48 12.60
N LEU A 220 -8.53 28.79 12.88
CA LEU A 220 -9.33 28.07 11.89
C LEU A 220 -8.49 27.09 11.03
N GLU A 221 -7.46 26.51 11.64
CA GLU A 221 -6.56 25.54 11.02
C GLU A 221 -6.63 24.18 11.72
N PRO A 222 -6.60 23.08 10.96
CA PRO A 222 -6.51 21.76 11.55
C PRO A 222 -5.16 21.55 12.23
N VAL A 223 -5.18 20.87 13.37
CA VAL A 223 -3.99 20.49 14.13
C VAL A 223 -3.81 18.98 14.04
N LYS A 224 -2.66 18.53 13.53
CA LYS A 224 -2.24 17.12 13.61
C LYS A 224 -0.94 17.04 14.38
N ILE A 225 -0.93 16.28 15.47
CA ILE A 225 0.24 16.08 16.33
C ILE A 225 0.39 14.59 16.65
N ASP A 226 1.55 14.03 16.30
CA ASP A 226 1.85 12.60 16.54
C ASP A 226 2.33 12.33 17.97
N HIS A 227 2.76 13.36 18.73
CA HIS A 227 3.18 13.24 20.14
C HIS A 227 2.73 14.45 20.98
N PRO A 228 1.44 14.53 21.38
CA PRO A 228 0.89 15.70 22.07
C PRO A 228 1.61 16.08 23.35
N ALA A 229 2.13 15.12 24.12
CA ALA A 229 2.89 15.39 25.35
C ALA A 229 4.16 16.24 25.13
N SER A 230 4.66 16.36 23.89
CA SER A 230 5.80 17.21 23.54
C SER A 230 5.40 18.60 23.02
N ASP A 231 4.10 18.84 22.81
CA ASP A 231 3.58 20.14 22.35
C ASP A 231 3.18 20.99 23.56
N GLY A 232 3.76 22.18 23.69
CA GLY A 232 3.51 23.08 24.83
C GLY A 232 2.06 23.58 24.94
N ARG A 233 1.24 23.40 23.90
CA ARG A 233 -0.20 23.72 23.91
C ARG A 233 -1.05 22.54 24.39
N PHE A 234 -0.49 21.34 24.53
CA PHE A 234 -1.27 20.20 25.01
C PHE A 234 -1.54 20.33 26.50
N ASN A 235 -2.79 20.08 26.92
CA ASN A 235 -3.16 20.09 28.32
C ASN A 235 -3.21 18.64 28.86
N PRO A 236 -2.19 18.18 29.60
CA PRO A 236 -2.11 16.80 30.10
C PRO A 236 -3.10 16.52 31.24
N GLU A 237 -3.72 17.55 31.81
CA GLU A 237 -4.66 17.36 32.93
C GLU A 237 -5.92 16.62 32.49
N ILE A 238 -6.33 16.78 31.24
CA ILE A 238 -7.49 16.07 30.68
C ILE A 238 -7.24 14.56 30.62
N ASP A 239 -6.03 14.16 30.19
CA ASP A 239 -5.62 12.75 30.16
C ASP A 239 -5.63 12.15 31.57
N LYS A 240 -5.13 12.89 32.57
CA LYS A 240 -5.15 12.45 33.98
C LYS A 240 -6.56 12.28 34.53
N GLN A 241 -7.44 13.26 34.29
CA GLN A 241 -8.82 13.22 34.76
C GLN A 241 -9.63 12.08 34.12
N THR A 242 -9.41 11.85 32.84
CA THR A 242 -10.13 10.82 32.08
C THR A 242 -9.53 9.43 32.26
N GLY A 243 -8.23 9.34 32.53
CA GLY A 243 -7.45 8.10 32.50
C GLY A 243 -7.17 7.59 31.09
N PHE A 244 -7.42 8.40 30.06
CA PHE A 244 -7.10 8.10 28.67
C PHE A 244 -5.80 8.82 28.29
N THR A 245 -4.88 8.12 27.64
CA THR A 245 -3.59 8.69 27.22
C THR A 245 -3.64 9.05 25.74
N THR A 246 -3.58 10.34 25.44
CA THR A 246 -3.59 10.88 24.09
C THR A 246 -2.21 10.71 23.45
N ARG A 247 -2.09 9.70 22.58
CA ARG A 247 -0.84 9.39 21.86
C ARG A 247 -0.66 10.20 20.58
N ASN A 248 -1.73 10.36 19.81
CA ASN A 248 -1.81 11.20 18.63
C ASN A 248 -3.08 12.05 18.73
N LEU A 249 -3.07 13.24 18.16
CA LEU A 249 -4.22 14.14 18.17
C LEU A 249 -4.44 14.74 16.79
N LEU A 250 -5.70 14.70 16.34
CA LEU A 250 -6.20 15.44 15.20
C LEU A 250 -7.37 16.31 15.68
N ALA A 251 -7.27 17.62 15.52
CA ALA A 251 -8.36 18.56 15.75
C ALA A 251 -8.64 19.30 14.44
N VAL A 252 -9.92 19.47 14.12
CA VAL A 252 -10.36 20.17 12.91
C VAL A 252 -11.42 21.19 13.33
N PRO A 253 -11.29 22.47 12.94
CA PRO A 253 -12.30 23.47 13.26
C PRO A 253 -13.53 23.27 12.36
N ILE A 254 -14.71 23.44 12.93
CA ILE A 254 -15.99 23.36 12.23
C ILE A 254 -16.72 24.68 12.43
N THR A 255 -17.01 25.37 11.32
CA THR A 255 -17.74 26.66 11.32
C THR A 255 -19.18 26.45 10.86
N VAL A 256 -20.12 27.21 11.42
CA VAL A 256 -21.53 27.20 11.00
C VAL A 256 -21.90 28.60 10.52
N GLY A 257 -22.24 28.72 9.23
CA GLY A 257 -22.64 30.01 8.65
C GLY A 257 -21.50 31.03 8.49
N GLY A 258 -20.24 30.57 8.34
CA GLY A 258 -19.07 31.44 8.16
C GLY A 258 -18.55 32.07 9.46
N ARG A 259 -18.96 31.54 10.61
CA ARG A 259 -18.46 31.86 11.96
C ARG A 259 -18.07 30.59 12.69
#